data_AF-A0AAW2D3D0-F1
#
_entry.id   AF-A0AAW2D3D0-F1
#
_cell.length_a   1.000
_cell.length_b   1.000
_cell.length_c   1.000
_cell.angle_alpha   90.00
_cell.angle_beta   90.00
_cell.angle_gamma   90.00
#
_symmetry.space_group_name_H-M   'P 1'
#
loop_
_entity.id
_entity.type
_entity.pdbx_description
1 polymer ?
#
loop_
_entity_poly.entity_id
_entity_poly.type
_entity_poly.pdbx_seq_one_letter_code
_entity_poly.pdbx_strand_id
1 'polypeptide(L)'
;MCDEPANLSVGWSDPGWIHDGVMKNLKKGVRYYYQVGSDAGGWTSTRSFVSRNEYSDETIAFLLGDMGTATPYSTFLRTEEESIATMKWILRDIEALGDKPAFISHIGDISYARGYSWLWDHFFTQIEPVASKVAYHVCIGNHEYGWPSQPSRPKWSVGICGKDGGGECGVPFSFRFRMPGNSLEPTGT
;
A
#
# COMPACT_ATOMS: atom_id res chain seq x y z
N MET A 1 -9.74 -14.79 -0.25
CA MET A 1 -10.24 -14.25 1.04
C MET A 1 -10.62 -15.42 1.93
N CYS A 2 -10.43 -15.33 3.24
CA CYS A 2 -10.59 -16.48 4.14
C CYS A 2 -11.95 -16.54 4.84
N ASP A 3 -12.66 -15.42 4.96
CA ASP A 3 -13.92 -15.34 5.71
C ASP A 3 -14.71 -14.06 5.37
N GLU A 4 -15.90 -13.92 5.97
CA GLU A 4 -16.74 -12.73 5.86
C GLU A 4 -16.16 -11.50 6.61
N PRO A 5 -16.44 -10.25 6.17
CA PRO A 5 -17.23 -9.89 4.98
C PRO A 5 -16.49 -10.04 3.65
N ALA A 6 -15.17 -10.30 3.67
CA ALA A 6 -14.34 -10.21 2.48
C ALA A 6 -14.61 -11.26 1.40
N ASN A 7 -15.20 -12.40 1.75
CA ASN A 7 -15.62 -13.42 0.79
C ASN A 7 -17.13 -13.35 0.44
N LEU A 8 -17.86 -12.35 0.94
CA LEU A 8 -19.29 -12.15 0.67
C LEU A 8 -19.50 -10.95 -0.25
N SER A 9 -20.62 -10.93 -0.98
CA SER A 9 -20.94 -9.88 -1.96
C SER A 9 -20.99 -8.45 -1.39
N VAL A 10 -21.16 -8.29 -0.07
CA VAL A 10 -21.19 -6.98 0.59
C VAL A 10 -19.79 -6.36 0.74
N GLY A 11 -18.75 -7.18 0.88
CA GLY A 11 -17.36 -6.73 1.06
C GLY A 11 -16.45 -7.04 -0.14
N TRP A 12 -16.77 -8.10 -0.88
CA TRP A 12 -16.04 -8.49 -2.06
C TRP A 12 -16.34 -7.57 -3.26
N SER A 13 -15.28 -7.07 -3.88
CA SER A 13 -15.31 -6.50 -5.23
C SER A 13 -14.15 -7.11 -6.01
N ASP A 14 -14.37 -7.37 -7.30
CA ASP A 14 -13.31 -7.84 -8.19
C ASP A 14 -12.15 -6.82 -8.18
N PRO A 15 -10.89 -7.23 -7.88
CA PRO A 15 -9.75 -6.33 -7.81
C PRO A 15 -9.22 -5.89 -9.19
N GLY A 16 -9.79 -6.42 -10.27
CA GLY A 16 -9.28 -6.22 -11.61
C GLY A 16 -7.91 -6.86 -11.81
N TRP A 17 -7.06 -6.17 -12.57
CA TRP A 17 -5.71 -6.64 -12.91
C TRP A 17 -4.66 -5.82 -12.18
N ILE A 18 -3.75 -6.51 -11.50
CA ILE A 18 -2.57 -5.91 -10.87
C ILE A 18 -1.36 -6.26 -11.72
N HIS A 19 -0.64 -5.23 -12.19
CA HIS A 19 0.53 -5.37 -13.04
C HIS A 19 1.79 -4.90 -12.31
N ASP A 20 2.85 -5.69 -12.36
CA ASP A 20 4.17 -5.33 -11.85
C ASP A 20 5.25 -5.33 -12.96
N GLY A 21 6.24 -4.47 -12.79
CA GLY A 21 7.37 -4.34 -13.71
C GLY A 21 8.64 -3.91 -12.97
N VAL A 22 9.77 -4.51 -13.32
CA VAL A 22 11.06 -4.26 -12.65
C VAL A 22 11.94 -3.34 -13.51
N MET A 23 12.19 -2.12 -13.02
CA MET A 23 13.17 -1.22 -13.61
C MET A 23 14.58 -1.59 -13.12
N LYS A 24 15.45 -2.03 -14.03
CA LYS A 24 16.81 -2.51 -13.73
C LYS A 24 17.87 -1.49 -14.16
N ASN A 25 19.08 -1.63 -13.63
CA ASN A 25 20.26 -0.86 -14.03
C ASN A 25 20.09 0.66 -13.89
N LEU A 26 19.36 1.10 -12.86
CA LEU A 26 19.21 2.52 -12.56
C LEU A 26 20.55 3.11 -12.09
N LYS A 27 20.94 4.25 -12.66
CA LYS A 27 22.04 5.07 -12.16
C LYS A 27 21.62 5.66 -10.82
N LYS A 28 22.57 5.84 -9.90
CA LYS A 28 22.33 6.24 -8.51
C LYS A 28 22.03 7.74 -8.41
N GLY A 29 20.97 8.12 -7.68
CA GLY A 29 20.60 9.52 -7.48
C GLY A 29 20.18 10.26 -8.74
N VAL A 30 19.62 9.55 -9.72
CA VAL A 30 19.20 10.11 -11.01
C VAL A 30 17.68 10.12 -11.10
N ARG A 31 17.14 11.21 -11.66
CA ARG A 31 15.71 11.30 -11.99
C ARG A 31 15.37 10.48 -13.22
N TYR A 32 14.39 9.60 -13.07
CA TYR A 32 13.81 8.80 -14.15
C TYR A 32 12.38 9.23 -14.40
N TYR A 33 11.99 9.24 -15.67
CA TYR A 33 10.63 9.52 -16.12
C TYR A 33 10.00 8.23 -16.66
N TYR A 34 8.72 8.02 -16.38
CA TYR A 34 8.03 6.79 -16.77
C TYR A 34 6.53 7.04 -17.03
N GLN A 35 5.94 6.14 -17.81
CA GLN A 35 4.49 6.02 -18.02
C GLN A 35 4.09 4.56 -17.79
N VAL A 36 2.84 4.33 -17.41
CA VAL A 36 2.26 2.99 -17.27
C VAL A 36 1.04 2.91 -18.18
N GLY A 37 0.87 1.81 -18.90
CA GLY A 37 -0.22 1.65 -19.84
C GLY A 37 0.05 0.62 -20.92
N SER A 38 -0.79 0.65 -21.95
CA SER A 38 -0.66 -0.16 -23.14
C SER A 38 -1.27 0.55 -24.34
N ASP A 39 -0.89 0.16 -25.56
CA ASP A 39 -1.44 0.78 -26.77
C ASP A 39 -2.97 0.57 -26.92
N ALA A 40 -3.50 -0.50 -26.34
CA ALA A 40 -4.94 -0.77 -26.34
C ALA A 40 -5.69 -0.02 -25.22
N GLY A 41 -5.07 0.14 -24.05
CA GLY A 41 -5.69 0.73 -22.85
C GLY A 41 -5.36 2.20 -22.61
N GLY A 42 -4.47 2.77 -23.42
CA GLY A 42 -3.92 4.11 -23.21
C GLY A 42 -2.73 4.12 -22.25
N TRP A 43 -2.03 5.25 -22.23
CA TRP A 43 -0.85 5.52 -21.41
C TRP A 43 -1.16 6.63 -20.39
N THR A 44 -0.66 6.51 -19.16
CA THR A 44 -0.76 7.57 -18.14
C THR A 44 -0.03 8.83 -18.57
N SER A 45 -0.26 9.95 -17.86
CA SER A 45 0.68 11.07 -17.89
C SER A 45 2.08 10.64 -17.44
N THR A 46 3.11 11.36 -17.90
CA THR A 46 4.50 11.12 -17.49
C THR A 46 4.67 11.40 -16.00
N ARG A 47 5.20 10.41 -15.29
CA ARG A 47 5.56 10.47 -13.87
C ARG A 47 7.08 10.46 -13.73
N SER A 48 7.60 10.76 -12.55
CA SER A 48 9.05 10.69 -12.31
C SER A 48 9.39 10.39 -10.87
N PHE A 49 10.52 9.73 -10.65
CA PHE A 49 11.10 9.47 -9.34
C PHE A 49 12.62 9.63 -9.39
N VAL A 50 13.25 9.80 -8.23
CA VAL A 50 14.71 9.81 -8.09
C VAL A 50 15.17 8.45 -7.56
N SER A 51 16.08 7.79 -8.28
CA SER A 51 16.61 6.50 -7.86
C SER A 51 17.45 6.60 -6.58
N ARG A 52 17.49 5.52 -5.81
CA ARG A 52 18.33 5.42 -4.59
C ARG A 52 19.79 5.75 -4.90
N ASN A 53 20.43 6.52 -4.02
CA ASN A 53 21.86 6.76 -4.04
C ASN A 53 22.54 6.09 -2.85
N GLU A 54 23.13 4.92 -3.06
CA GLU A 54 23.84 4.18 -2.00
C GLU A 54 25.19 4.80 -1.59
N TYR A 55 25.66 5.81 -2.31
CA TYR A 55 26.85 6.58 -1.97
C TYR A 55 26.53 7.88 -1.21
N SER A 56 25.25 8.12 -0.90
CA SER A 56 24.82 9.28 -0.13
C SER A 56 25.09 9.08 1.36
N ASP A 57 25.66 10.10 2.01
CA ASP A 57 25.77 10.16 3.48
C ASP A 57 24.44 10.59 4.14
N GLU A 58 23.43 10.97 3.34
CA GLU A 58 22.09 11.38 3.77
C GLU A 58 21.04 10.34 3.34
N THR A 59 20.14 9.99 4.25
CA THR A 59 18.94 9.18 3.97
C THR A 59 17.71 9.93 4.44
N ILE A 60 16.76 10.14 3.52
CA ILE A 60 15.49 10.82 3.81
C ILE A 60 14.37 9.79 3.79
N ALA A 61 13.68 9.65 4.93
CA ALA A 61 12.61 8.69 5.12
C ALA A 61 11.40 9.36 5.76
N PHE A 62 10.22 9.08 5.24
CA PHE A 62 8.95 9.41 5.89
C PHE A 62 8.40 8.14 6.53
N LEU A 63 8.19 8.18 7.84
CA LEU A 63 7.73 7.03 8.62
C LEU A 63 6.32 7.32 9.12
N LEU A 64 5.38 6.41 8.84
CA LEU A 64 4.00 6.50 9.29
C LEU A 64 3.42 5.11 9.49
N GLY A 65 2.37 4.99 10.28
CA GLY A 65 1.54 3.80 10.45
C GLY A 65 0.09 4.22 10.60
N ASP A 66 -0.83 3.27 10.50
CA ASP A 66 -2.21 3.46 10.91
C ASP A 66 -2.91 4.61 10.16
N MET A 67 -2.52 4.84 8.89
CA MET A 67 -2.99 6.00 8.16
C MET A 67 -4.43 5.83 7.69
N GLY A 68 -4.78 4.64 7.20
CA GLY A 68 -6.06 4.39 6.58
C GLY A 68 -6.31 5.20 5.32
N THR A 69 -7.59 5.34 4.99
CA THR A 69 -8.04 6.11 3.82
C THR A 69 -9.30 6.89 4.15
N ALA A 70 -9.51 8.01 3.47
CA ALA A 70 -10.73 8.78 3.54
C ALA A 70 -11.61 8.56 2.31
N THR A 71 -12.93 8.70 2.48
CA THR A 71 -13.88 8.75 1.38
C THR A 71 -14.55 10.12 1.33
N PRO A 72 -14.88 10.66 0.15
CA PRO A 72 -15.54 11.96 0.03
C PRO A 72 -17.05 11.91 0.35
N TYR A 73 -17.53 10.78 0.88
CA TYR A 73 -18.93 10.51 1.18
C TYR A 73 -19.05 9.67 2.45
N SER A 74 -20.20 9.78 3.10
CA SER A 74 -20.54 8.93 4.25
C SER A 74 -20.75 7.48 3.83
N THR A 75 -20.19 6.57 4.60
CA THR A 75 -20.35 5.13 4.45
C THR A 75 -20.71 4.51 5.80
N PHE A 76 -21.12 3.25 5.80
CA PHE A 76 -21.41 2.48 7.02
C PHE A 76 -20.14 2.00 7.73
N LEU A 77 -18.97 2.24 7.14
CA LEU A 77 -17.66 2.00 7.75
C LEU A 77 -17.05 3.32 8.19
N ARG A 78 -16.25 3.27 9.26
CA ARG A 78 -15.38 4.40 9.60
C ARG A 78 -14.26 4.48 8.56
N THR A 79 -13.95 5.70 8.15
CA THR A 79 -12.78 6.04 7.33
C THR A 79 -11.95 7.08 8.07
N GLU A 80 -10.66 7.14 7.79
CA GLU A 80 -9.69 7.99 8.48
C GLU A 80 -9.54 9.33 7.74
N GLU A 81 -10.36 10.33 8.04
CA GLU A 81 -10.32 11.65 7.36
C GLU A 81 -8.94 12.34 7.49
N GLU A 82 -8.24 12.10 8.60
CA GLU A 82 -6.91 12.62 8.89
C GLU A 82 -5.85 12.14 7.90
N SER A 83 -6.09 11.01 7.22
CA SER A 83 -5.23 10.46 6.17
C SER A 83 -4.99 11.46 5.03
N ILE A 84 -5.99 12.32 4.73
CA ILE A 84 -5.88 13.39 3.72
C ILE A 84 -4.78 14.39 4.10
N ALA A 85 -4.75 14.81 5.37
CA ALA A 85 -3.76 15.76 5.85
C ALA A 85 -2.36 15.14 5.84
N THR A 86 -2.24 13.89 6.28
CA THR A 86 -0.97 13.13 6.25
C THR A 86 -0.40 13.08 4.83
N MET A 87 -1.20 12.67 3.84
CA MET A 87 -0.75 12.61 2.45
C MET A 87 -0.43 13.97 1.86
N LYS A 88 -1.20 15.01 2.19
CA LYS A 88 -0.93 16.39 1.76
C LYS A 88 0.43 16.89 2.22
N TRP A 89 0.77 16.67 3.49
CA TRP A 89 2.04 17.16 4.05
C TRP A 89 3.24 16.36 3.53
N ILE A 90 3.11 15.04 3.42
CA ILE A 90 4.15 14.20 2.80
C ILE A 90 4.40 14.62 1.36
N LEU A 91 3.36 14.86 0.56
CA LEU A 91 3.50 15.30 -0.83
C LEU A 91 4.24 16.64 -0.92
N ARG A 92 3.84 17.63 -0.10
CA ARG A 92 4.51 18.94 -0.05
C ARG A 92 6.01 18.77 0.21
N ASP A 93 6.36 17.96 1.20
CA ASP A 93 7.76 17.80 1.61
C ASP A 93 8.58 17.05 0.56
N ILE A 94 8.01 16.02 -0.07
CA ILE A 94 8.63 15.32 -1.21
C ILE A 94 8.90 16.27 -2.38
N GLU A 95 7.96 17.18 -2.69
CA GLU A 95 8.14 18.14 -3.77
C GLU A 95 9.26 19.15 -3.46
N ALA A 96 9.42 19.53 -2.19
CA ALA A 96 10.49 20.41 -1.75
C ALA A 96 11.89 19.76 -1.82
N LEU A 97 12.00 18.43 -1.85
CA LEU A 97 13.28 17.72 -1.91
C LEU A 97 14.00 17.85 -3.26
N GLY A 98 13.28 18.16 -4.35
CA GLY A 98 13.84 18.22 -5.68
C GLY A 98 14.44 16.88 -6.12
N ASP A 99 15.74 16.87 -6.43
CA ASP A 99 16.49 15.69 -6.91
C ASP A 99 17.09 14.83 -5.78
N LYS A 100 16.69 15.04 -4.52
CA LYS A 100 17.12 14.16 -3.43
C LYS A 100 16.26 12.88 -3.38
N PRO A 101 16.87 11.69 -3.30
CA PRO A 101 16.14 10.45 -3.14
C PRO A 101 15.50 10.36 -1.74
N ALA A 102 14.26 9.88 -1.69
CA ALA A 102 13.53 9.62 -0.46
C ALA A 102 12.66 8.37 -0.61
N PHE A 103 12.17 7.84 0.51
CA PHE A 103 11.21 6.75 0.53
C PHE A 103 10.20 6.90 1.67
N ILE A 104 9.08 6.21 1.53
CA ILE A 104 8.07 6.04 2.59
C ILE A 104 8.27 4.67 3.25
N SER A 105 8.13 4.59 4.57
CA SER A 105 7.92 3.36 5.31
C SER A 105 6.58 3.44 6.05
N HIS A 106 5.57 2.77 5.51
CA HIS A 106 4.25 2.64 6.12
C HIS A 106 4.18 1.35 6.94
N ILE A 107 4.29 1.47 8.26
CA ILE A 107 4.56 0.36 9.17
C ILE A 107 3.29 -0.39 9.65
N GLY A 108 2.39 -0.70 8.73
CA GLY A 108 1.18 -1.50 9.00
C GLY A 108 -0.08 -0.67 9.15
N ASP A 109 -1.22 -1.37 9.16
CA ASP A 109 -2.56 -0.81 9.24
C ASP A 109 -2.81 0.21 8.13
N ILE A 110 -2.84 -0.34 6.91
CA ILE A 110 -2.61 0.40 5.68
C ILE A 110 -3.85 1.18 5.27
N SER A 111 -4.92 0.48 4.94
CA SER A 111 -6.14 1.06 4.36
C SER A 111 -7.36 0.98 5.29
N TYR A 112 -7.28 0.15 6.33
CA TYR A 112 -8.45 -0.26 7.13
C TYR A 112 -9.60 -0.82 6.29
N ALA A 113 -9.31 -1.42 5.11
CA ALA A 113 -10.33 -2.01 4.25
C ALA A 113 -11.12 -3.12 4.96
N ARG A 114 -10.44 -3.98 5.74
CA ARG A 114 -11.05 -4.97 6.65
C ARG A 114 -12.17 -5.78 5.99
N GLY A 115 -11.93 -6.21 4.76
CA GLY A 115 -12.83 -7.04 3.98
C GLY A 115 -13.78 -6.29 3.07
N TYR A 116 -13.73 -4.96 3.04
CA TYR A 116 -14.46 -4.13 2.09
C TYR A 116 -13.50 -3.63 1.01
N SER A 117 -13.42 -4.43 -0.06
CA SER A 117 -12.37 -4.35 -1.09
C SER A 117 -12.27 -2.98 -1.76
N TRP A 118 -13.39 -2.25 -1.88
CA TRP A 118 -13.44 -0.93 -2.49
C TRP A 118 -12.62 0.13 -1.73
N LEU A 119 -12.37 -0.06 -0.42
CA LEU A 119 -11.49 0.82 0.36
C LEU A 119 -10.01 0.69 -0.04
N TRP A 120 -9.59 -0.47 -0.55
CA TRP A 120 -8.26 -0.59 -1.14
C TRP A 120 -8.09 0.36 -2.33
N ASP A 121 -9.10 0.48 -3.19
CA ASP A 121 -9.03 1.33 -4.37
C ASP A 121 -9.00 2.83 -4.02
N HIS A 122 -9.75 3.24 -2.98
CA HIS A 122 -9.63 4.60 -2.43
C HIS A 122 -8.25 4.85 -1.86
N PHE A 123 -7.71 3.91 -1.08
CA PHE A 123 -6.38 4.04 -0.52
C PHE A 123 -5.33 4.25 -1.61
N PHE A 124 -5.34 3.40 -2.66
CA PHE A 124 -4.38 3.52 -3.77
C PHE A 124 -4.55 4.83 -4.55
N THR A 125 -5.79 5.28 -4.74
CA THR A 125 -6.06 6.60 -5.35
C THR A 125 -5.50 7.73 -4.48
N GLN A 126 -5.69 7.64 -3.17
CA GLN A 126 -5.25 8.66 -2.21
C GLN A 126 -3.72 8.76 -2.13
N ILE A 127 -3.01 7.63 -2.17
CA ILE A 127 -1.54 7.62 -2.08
C ILE A 127 -0.84 7.87 -3.42
N GLU A 128 -1.53 7.71 -4.56
CA GLU A 128 -0.94 7.79 -5.90
C GLU A 128 -0.03 9.01 -6.11
N PRO A 129 -0.41 10.25 -5.71
CA PRO A 129 0.44 11.43 -5.91
C PRO A 129 1.81 11.33 -5.25
N VAL A 130 1.95 10.53 -4.19
CA VAL A 130 3.19 10.28 -3.46
C VAL A 130 3.86 8.99 -3.93
N ALA A 131 3.11 7.88 -3.98
CA ALA A 131 3.65 6.56 -4.33
C ALA A 131 4.15 6.47 -5.78
N SER A 132 3.75 7.40 -6.65
CA SER A 132 4.30 7.56 -7.99
C SER A 132 5.63 8.34 -8.06
N LYS A 133 6.01 9.04 -6.98
CA LYS A 133 7.21 9.92 -6.92
C LYS A 133 8.36 9.32 -6.13
N VAL A 134 8.05 8.45 -5.16
CA VAL A 134 9.02 7.83 -4.25
C VAL A 134 8.66 6.36 -4.01
N ALA A 135 9.63 5.55 -3.62
CA ALA A 135 9.37 4.18 -3.21
C ALA A 135 8.48 4.16 -1.95
N TYR A 136 7.36 3.43 -2.01
CA TYR A 136 6.41 3.29 -0.91
C TYR A 136 6.51 1.89 -0.31
N HIS A 137 7.31 1.75 0.75
CA HIS A 137 7.46 0.47 1.45
C HIS A 137 6.38 0.30 2.50
N VAL A 138 5.90 -0.93 2.67
CA VAL A 138 4.87 -1.28 3.64
C VAL A 138 5.32 -2.45 4.53
N CYS A 139 4.90 -2.42 5.78
CA CYS A 139 4.85 -3.60 6.65
C CYS A 139 3.39 -4.05 6.80
N ILE A 140 3.19 -5.32 7.18
CA ILE A 140 1.86 -5.87 7.39
C ILE A 140 1.36 -5.57 8.82
N GLY A 141 0.13 -5.08 8.96
CA GLY A 141 -0.52 -4.84 10.25
C GLY A 141 -1.56 -5.89 10.63
N ASN A 142 -2.20 -5.73 11.80
CA ASN A 142 -3.31 -6.59 12.21
C ASN A 142 -4.57 -6.33 11.37
N HIS A 143 -4.75 -5.15 10.80
CA HIS A 143 -5.88 -4.88 9.91
C HIS A 143 -5.72 -5.50 8.51
N GLU A 144 -4.53 -6.01 8.18
CA GLU A 144 -4.31 -6.81 6.97
C GLU A 144 -4.29 -8.32 7.27
N TYR A 145 -3.70 -8.74 8.41
CA TYR A 145 -3.41 -10.14 8.74
C TYR A 145 -4.13 -10.68 9.99
N GLY A 146 -4.90 -9.90 10.72
CA GLY A 146 -5.56 -10.36 11.95
C GLY A 146 -6.77 -11.26 11.68
N TRP A 147 -6.62 -12.59 11.73
CA TRP A 147 -7.77 -13.51 11.69
C TRP A 147 -7.53 -14.86 12.41
N PRO A 148 -8.56 -15.50 13.01
CA PRO A 148 -8.37 -16.73 13.77
C PRO A 148 -7.96 -17.96 12.96
N SER A 149 -8.34 -18.04 11.68
CA SER A 149 -8.00 -19.19 10.83
C SER A 149 -6.67 -19.04 10.08
N GLN A 150 -5.92 -17.94 10.28
CA GLN A 150 -4.68 -17.72 9.53
C GLN A 150 -3.52 -18.60 9.96
N PRO A 151 -2.67 -19.04 8.99
CA PRO A 151 -1.42 -19.71 9.28
C PRO A 151 -0.48 -18.77 10.04
N SER A 152 0.54 -19.33 10.72
CA SER A 152 1.65 -18.56 11.32
C SER A 152 1.28 -17.40 12.27
N ARG A 153 0.02 -17.32 12.74
CA ARG A 153 -0.41 -16.30 13.69
C ARG A 153 0.16 -16.57 15.09
N PRO A 154 0.71 -15.55 15.79
CA PRO A 154 1.15 -15.72 17.17
C PRO A 154 -0.03 -16.08 18.10
N LYS A 155 0.16 -16.99 19.06
CA LYS A 155 -0.92 -17.37 20.01
C LYS A 155 -1.50 -16.18 20.77
N TRP A 156 -0.71 -15.15 21.04
CA TRP A 156 -1.17 -13.94 21.73
C TRP A 156 -2.11 -13.08 20.86
N SER A 157 -2.07 -13.19 19.53
CA SER A 157 -2.85 -12.32 18.63
C SER A 157 -4.34 -12.62 18.66
N VAL A 158 -4.77 -13.78 19.16
CA VAL A 158 -6.20 -14.17 19.22
C VAL A 158 -7.01 -13.17 20.05
N GLY A 159 -6.48 -12.77 21.21
CA GLY A 159 -7.18 -11.88 22.14
C GLY A 159 -6.98 -10.39 21.86
N ILE A 160 -6.00 -10.04 21.00
CA ILE A 160 -5.63 -8.66 20.71
C ILE A 160 -6.11 -8.26 19.31
N CYS A 161 -5.72 -9.01 18.29
CA CYS A 161 -6.04 -8.73 16.89
C CYS A 161 -7.35 -9.39 16.43
N GLY A 162 -7.79 -10.45 17.11
CA GLY A 162 -9.09 -11.12 16.89
C GLY A 162 -9.45 -11.33 15.41
N LYS A 163 -10.34 -10.47 14.92
CA LYS A 163 -10.91 -10.46 13.56
C LYS A 163 -10.63 -9.13 12.82
N ASP A 164 -9.58 -8.41 13.19
CA ASP A 164 -9.31 -7.05 12.70
C ASP A 164 -9.15 -6.98 11.19
N GLY A 165 -8.57 -8.02 10.58
CA GLY A 165 -8.40 -8.13 9.13
C GLY A 165 -9.68 -8.38 8.35
N GLY A 166 -10.83 -8.57 9.01
CA GLY A 166 -12.13 -8.65 8.34
C GLY A 166 -12.24 -9.73 7.26
N GLY A 167 -11.58 -10.88 7.46
CA GLY A 167 -11.60 -11.98 6.49
C GLY A 167 -10.63 -11.82 5.31
N GLU A 168 -9.77 -10.80 5.31
CA GLU A 168 -8.80 -10.57 4.22
C GLU A 168 -7.65 -11.55 4.21
N CYS A 169 -7.15 -11.88 5.39
CA CYS A 169 -6.06 -12.83 5.57
C CYS A 169 -4.78 -12.52 4.79
N GLY A 170 -4.40 -11.24 4.74
CA GLY A 170 -3.19 -10.76 4.08
C GLY A 170 -3.23 -10.85 2.56
N VAL A 171 -4.31 -11.36 1.96
CA VAL A 171 -4.40 -11.59 0.52
C VAL A 171 -4.35 -10.26 -0.25
N PRO A 172 -5.23 -9.26 0.00
CA PRO A 172 -5.17 -7.99 -0.73
C PRO A 172 -3.83 -7.27 -0.57
N PHE A 173 -3.30 -7.23 0.66
CA PHE A 173 -1.99 -6.65 0.97
C PHE A 173 -0.88 -7.28 0.12
N SER A 174 -0.79 -8.60 0.09
CA SER A 174 0.31 -9.33 -0.57
C SER A 174 0.27 -9.24 -2.09
N PHE A 175 -0.92 -9.11 -2.68
CA PHE A 175 -1.07 -8.95 -4.13
C PHE A 175 -0.89 -7.49 -4.58
N ARG A 176 -1.34 -6.51 -3.77
CA ARG A 176 -1.28 -5.09 -4.13
C ARG A 176 0.08 -4.44 -3.85
N PHE A 177 0.83 -4.92 -2.85
CA PHE A 177 2.17 -4.44 -2.56
C PHE A 177 3.23 -5.48 -2.87
N ARG A 178 4.22 -5.07 -3.67
CA ARG A 178 5.39 -5.88 -4.01
C ARG A 178 6.59 -5.38 -3.21
N MET A 179 6.81 -5.96 -2.04
CA MET A 179 7.97 -5.65 -1.22
C MET A 179 9.19 -6.48 -1.66
N PRO A 180 10.41 -5.93 -1.60
CA PRO A 180 11.62 -6.67 -1.92
C PRO A 180 11.87 -7.78 -0.88
N GLY A 181 12.04 -9.02 -1.34
CA GLY A 181 12.31 -10.18 -0.50
C GLY A 181 11.51 -11.42 -0.91
N ASN A 182 11.90 -12.59 -0.40
CA ASN A 182 11.12 -13.82 -0.55
C ASN A 182 10.08 -13.89 0.58
N SER A 183 8.93 -13.24 0.40
CA SER A 183 7.78 -13.34 1.32
C SER A 183 6.56 -13.98 0.66
N LEU A 184 6.79 -14.89 -0.30
CA LEU A 184 5.76 -15.80 -0.78
C LEU A 184 5.71 -17.00 0.17
N GLU A 185 5.03 -16.84 1.30
CA GLU A 185 4.63 -18.00 2.09
C GLU A 185 3.42 -18.65 1.38
N PRO A 186 3.44 -19.97 1.11
CA PRO A 186 2.31 -20.66 0.53
C PRO A 186 1.07 -20.45 1.41
N THR A 187 0.03 -19.84 0.85
CA THR A 187 -1.30 -19.86 1.47
C THR A 187 -1.82 -21.28 1.28
N GLY A 188 -1.49 -22.17 2.23
CA GLY A 188 -1.74 -23.60 2.15
C GLY A 188 -3.08 -23.94 1.51
N THR A 189 -3.02 -24.66 0.39
CA THR A 189 -4.12 -25.42 -0.20
C THR A 189 -4.08 -26.83 0.35
#